data_AF-A0A2E3B9X1-F1
#
_entry.id   AF-A0A2E3B9X1-F1
#
_cell.length_a   1.000
_cell.length_b   1.000
_cell.length_c   1.000
_cell.angle_alpha   90.00
_cell.angle_beta   90.00
_cell.angle_gamma   90.00
#
_symmetry.space_group_name_H-M   'P 1'
#
loop_
_entity.id
_entity.type
_entity.pdbx_description
1 polymer ?
#
loop_
_entity_poly.entity_id
_entity_poly.type
_entity_poly.pdbx_seq_one_letter_code
_entity_poly.pdbx_strand_id
1 'polypeptide(L)'
;MNNNNLLDLSDIESWQQETSFGHDIKGVHRLVEDPKERVHFVHGNGFSAGTLIPLIHLMPKSWDCYISNVPGHGGSTWFENRIPNWLEMADALAESIRKKMDIEKKGPVVGIGHSFGGALTLIAASRNPDLFSRVILLDPVMIMPAMSVAQYFMRGTGLWKKTASYKSVHNRKFQWRDAAEMKAELSKKRLYRNFAPQVMEHFVDSASHINDQGLRELSCSPSWEASIFASFPRSLWKSVKKLSVRTDIVMAENTFFYVRNGVETAVKKNSNVHLHEFGNGHCFPMDQPIETAELIIKILGSPQ
;
A
#
# COMPACT_ATOMS: atom_id res chain seq x y z
N MET A 1 -21.31 19.34 -9.37
CA MET A 1 -22.30 18.42 -8.76
C MET A 1 -21.67 17.85 -7.50
N ASN A 2 -22.18 18.24 -6.33
CA ASN A 2 -21.72 17.74 -5.03
C ASN A 2 -22.22 16.31 -4.83
N ASN A 3 -21.44 15.30 -5.20
CA ASN A 3 -21.70 13.92 -4.79
C ASN A 3 -21.09 13.68 -3.41
N ASN A 4 -21.70 14.27 -2.37
CA ASN A 4 -21.55 13.82 -0.98
C ASN A 4 -22.41 12.57 -0.72
N ASN A 5 -22.43 11.61 -1.65
CA ASN A 5 -23.02 10.30 -1.38
C ASN A 5 -22.00 9.55 -0.52
N LEU A 6 -22.19 9.57 0.81
CA LEU A 6 -21.55 8.62 1.72
C LEU A 6 -21.58 7.23 1.07
N LEU A 7 -20.41 6.62 0.87
CA LEU A 7 -20.34 5.28 0.30
C LEU A 7 -21.07 4.34 1.25
N ASP A 8 -22.01 3.57 0.71
CA ASP A 8 -22.58 2.45 1.44
C ASP A 8 -21.46 1.40 1.60
N LEU A 9 -21.01 1.20 2.84
CA LEU A 9 -20.01 0.21 3.20
C LEU A 9 -20.62 -1.05 3.83
N SER A 10 -21.93 -1.23 3.77
CA SER A 10 -22.58 -2.41 4.33
C SER A 10 -22.09 -3.72 3.70
N ASP A 11 -21.50 -3.64 2.50
CA ASP A 11 -20.88 -4.74 1.77
C ASP A 11 -19.38 -4.94 2.09
N ILE A 12 -18.80 -4.16 3.01
CA ILE A 12 -17.38 -4.24 3.39
C ILE A 12 -17.23 -4.89 4.76
N GLU A 13 -16.57 -6.04 4.78
CA GLU A 13 -16.31 -6.80 6.00
C GLU A 13 -14.82 -6.74 6.37
N SER A 14 -14.52 -6.91 7.66
CA SER A 14 -13.14 -7.02 8.14
C SER A 14 -12.68 -8.48 8.14
N TRP A 15 -11.41 -8.71 7.81
CA TRP A 15 -10.81 -10.05 7.89
C TRP A 15 -9.45 -10.00 8.59
N GLN A 16 -9.04 -11.15 9.14
CA GLN A 16 -7.71 -11.34 9.72
C GLN A 16 -7.15 -12.73 9.40
N GLN A 17 -5.82 -12.83 9.29
CA GLN A 17 -5.10 -14.06 9.05
C GLN A 17 -3.77 -14.06 9.82
N GLU A 18 -3.59 -15.04 10.70
CA GLU A 18 -2.27 -15.33 11.26
C GLU A 18 -1.37 -15.94 10.19
N THR A 19 -0.16 -15.43 10.08
CA THR A 19 0.87 -15.88 9.13
C THR A 19 1.87 -16.81 9.80
N SER A 20 2.62 -17.56 9.00
CA SER A 20 3.75 -18.39 9.46
C SER A 20 4.85 -17.61 10.19
N PHE A 21 4.81 -16.28 10.14
CA PHE A 21 5.71 -15.38 10.88
C PHE A 21 5.24 -15.11 12.33
N GLY A 22 4.12 -15.69 12.78
CA GLY A 22 3.54 -15.45 14.11
C GLY A 22 2.89 -14.07 14.24
N HIS A 23 2.45 -13.50 13.13
CA HIS A 23 1.85 -12.17 13.05
C HIS A 23 0.56 -12.19 12.25
N ASP A 24 -0.37 -11.35 12.66
CA ASP A 24 -1.67 -11.18 12.01
C ASP A 24 -1.58 -10.12 10.93
N ILE A 25 -2.03 -10.47 9.73
CA ILE A 25 -2.40 -9.51 8.70
C ILE A 25 -3.91 -9.33 8.77
N LYS A 26 -4.33 -8.08 8.94
CA LYS A 26 -5.73 -7.67 8.95
C LYS A 26 -6.03 -6.86 7.70
N GLY A 27 -7.31 -6.81 7.34
CA GLY A 27 -7.74 -6.08 6.18
C GLY A 27 -9.25 -5.96 6.11
N VAL A 28 -9.72 -5.52 4.95
CA VAL A 28 -11.13 -5.50 4.62
C VAL A 28 -11.35 -6.13 3.25
N HIS A 29 -12.57 -6.52 2.95
CA HIS A 29 -12.96 -7.01 1.63
C HIS A 29 -14.41 -6.66 1.30
N ARG A 30 -14.69 -6.60 0.00
CA ARG A 30 -16.04 -6.63 -0.55
C ARG A 30 -16.20 -7.93 -1.31
N LEU A 31 -16.90 -8.88 -0.69
CA LEU A 31 -17.06 -10.24 -1.21
C LEU A 31 -18.05 -10.29 -2.36
N VAL A 32 -17.72 -11.10 -3.37
CA VAL A 32 -18.63 -11.49 -4.45
C VAL A 32 -18.53 -13.01 -4.63
N GLU A 33 -19.67 -13.72 -4.63
CA GLU A 33 -19.71 -15.19 -4.64
C GLU A 33 -19.15 -15.79 -5.95
N ASP A 34 -19.58 -15.25 -7.09
CA ASP A 34 -19.13 -15.63 -8.44
C ASP A 34 -18.53 -14.40 -9.16
N PRO A 35 -17.28 -14.03 -8.84
CA PRO A 35 -16.69 -12.80 -9.36
C PRO A 35 -16.18 -12.97 -10.78
N LYS A 36 -16.38 -11.94 -11.60
CA LYS A 36 -15.75 -11.84 -12.93
C LYS A 36 -14.24 -11.57 -12.84
N GLU A 37 -13.79 -10.96 -11.76
CA GLU A 37 -12.38 -10.65 -11.50
C GLU A 37 -12.14 -10.62 -9.98
N ARG A 38 -10.94 -10.99 -9.56
CA ARG A 38 -10.54 -10.99 -8.15
C ARG A 38 -9.31 -10.12 -7.99
N VAL A 39 -9.42 -9.12 -7.12
CA VAL A 39 -8.41 -8.06 -6.99
C VAL A 39 -7.96 -7.92 -5.54
N HIS A 40 -6.65 -7.84 -5.34
CA HIS A 40 -6.03 -7.60 -4.04
C HIS A 40 -5.31 -6.24 -4.02
N PHE A 41 -5.57 -5.44 -3.00
CA PHE A 41 -5.03 -4.10 -2.81
C PHE A 41 -4.08 -4.03 -1.60
N VAL A 42 -3.01 -3.23 -1.72
CA VAL A 42 -2.07 -2.95 -0.62
C VAL A 42 -1.74 -1.45 -0.57
N HIS A 43 -1.87 -0.85 0.61
CA HIS A 43 -1.62 0.59 0.83
C HIS A 43 -0.15 0.94 1.08
N GLY A 44 0.17 2.24 1.09
CA GLY A 44 1.51 2.76 1.39
C GLY A 44 1.88 2.83 2.88
N ASN A 45 3.15 3.11 3.19
CA ASN A 45 3.64 3.28 4.57
C ASN A 45 2.97 4.48 5.25
N GLY A 46 2.59 4.34 6.52
CA GLY A 46 1.88 5.40 7.28
C GLY A 46 0.39 5.54 6.94
N PHE A 47 -0.16 4.61 6.16
CA PHE A 47 -1.59 4.50 5.83
C PHE A 47 -2.22 3.24 6.45
N SER A 48 -3.43 2.90 6.01
CA SER A 48 -4.21 1.71 6.37
C SER A 48 -5.09 1.29 5.19
N ALA A 49 -5.76 0.15 5.29
CA ALA A 49 -6.69 -0.33 4.29
C ALA A 49 -7.78 0.70 3.96
N GLY A 50 -8.19 1.53 4.92
CA GLY A 50 -9.21 2.56 4.71
C GLY A 50 -8.83 3.62 3.68
N THR A 51 -7.54 3.86 3.42
CA THR A 51 -7.17 4.79 2.34
C THR A 51 -7.56 4.28 0.95
N LEU A 52 -7.77 2.97 0.81
CA LEU A 52 -8.14 2.31 -0.45
C LEU A 52 -9.60 1.80 -0.46
N ILE A 53 -10.36 1.98 0.62
CA ILE A 53 -11.78 1.59 0.67
C ILE A 53 -12.60 2.26 -0.45
N PRO A 54 -12.45 3.58 -0.70
CA PRO A 54 -13.18 4.20 -1.81
C PRO A 54 -12.86 3.59 -3.16
N LEU A 55 -11.61 3.15 -3.40
CA LEU A 55 -11.25 2.47 -4.65
C LEU A 55 -11.98 1.14 -4.82
N ILE A 56 -12.02 0.29 -3.80
CA ILE A 56 -12.75 -1.00 -3.93
C ILE A 56 -14.25 -0.78 -4.11
N HIS A 57 -14.82 0.28 -3.51
CA HIS A 57 -16.23 0.62 -3.72
C HIS A 57 -16.50 1.02 -5.17
N LEU A 58 -15.57 1.74 -5.80
CA LEU A 58 -15.64 2.20 -7.19
C LEU A 58 -15.30 1.11 -8.22
N MET A 59 -14.70 -0.02 -7.81
CA MET A 59 -14.50 -1.17 -8.70
C MET A 59 -15.86 -1.79 -9.10
N PRO A 60 -15.98 -2.40 -10.29
CA PRO A 60 -17.20 -3.04 -10.76
C PRO A 60 -17.80 -3.98 -9.70
N LYS A 61 -19.12 -3.93 -9.49
CA LYS A 61 -19.81 -4.75 -8.46
C LYS A 61 -19.70 -6.27 -8.66
N SER A 62 -19.26 -6.71 -9.84
CA SER A 62 -18.95 -8.11 -10.14
C SER A 62 -17.52 -8.52 -9.78
N TRP A 63 -16.72 -7.63 -9.18
CA TRP A 63 -15.35 -7.89 -8.78
C TRP A 63 -15.26 -8.11 -7.28
N ASP A 64 -14.63 -9.21 -6.90
CA ASP A 64 -14.27 -9.55 -5.53
C ASP A 64 -12.98 -8.83 -5.16
N CYS A 65 -13.03 -7.97 -4.13
CA CYS A 65 -11.96 -7.03 -3.82
C CYS A 65 -11.50 -7.16 -2.38
N TYR A 66 -10.22 -7.40 -2.17
CA TYR A 66 -9.58 -7.50 -0.86
C TYR A 66 -8.57 -6.38 -0.68
N ILE A 67 -8.43 -5.85 0.52
CA ILE A 67 -7.36 -4.93 0.91
C ILE A 67 -6.63 -5.53 2.11
N SER A 68 -5.32 -5.69 2.02
CA SER A 68 -4.49 -6.01 3.19
C SER A 68 -3.85 -4.76 3.76
N ASN A 69 -3.84 -4.68 5.09
CA ASN A 69 -2.94 -3.76 5.74
C ASN A 69 -1.50 -4.25 5.63
N VAL A 70 -0.58 -3.33 5.41
CA VAL A 70 0.86 -3.59 5.49
C VAL A 70 1.21 -4.04 6.93
N PRO A 71 2.18 -4.95 7.13
CA PRO A 71 2.55 -5.38 8.48
C PRO A 71 2.91 -4.20 9.41
N GLY A 72 2.33 -4.21 10.62
CA GLY A 72 2.44 -3.13 11.61
C GLY A 72 1.57 -1.90 11.33
N HIS A 73 0.58 -2.01 10.43
CA HIS A 73 -0.37 -0.95 10.11
C HIS A 73 -1.81 -1.44 10.22
N GLY A 74 -2.74 -0.50 10.45
CA GLY A 74 -4.19 -0.75 10.42
C GLY A 74 -4.66 -1.96 11.25
N GLY A 75 -4.00 -2.21 12.38
CA GLY A 75 -4.29 -3.34 13.28
C GLY A 75 -3.59 -4.66 12.94
N SER A 76 -2.82 -4.74 11.84
CA SER A 76 -1.91 -5.86 11.59
C SER A 76 -0.71 -5.77 12.52
N THR A 77 -0.31 -6.90 13.09
CA THR A 77 0.84 -6.95 13.99
C THR A 77 2.13 -7.16 13.20
N TRP A 78 3.26 -6.71 13.76
CA TRP A 78 4.58 -7.03 13.23
C TRP A 78 5.65 -6.78 14.29
N PHE A 79 6.89 -7.15 13.96
CA PHE A 79 8.04 -6.84 14.78
C PHE A 79 8.32 -5.32 14.79
N GLU A 80 8.10 -4.65 15.92
CA GLU A 80 8.35 -3.20 16.02
C GLU A 80 9.82 -2.85 16.33
N ASN A 81 10.57 -3.78 16.93
CA ASN A 81 11.92 -3.53 17.46
C ASN A 81 13.07 -4.05 16.58
N ARG A 82 12.80 -4.32 15.29
CA ARG A 82 13.85 -4.80 14.36
C ARG A 82 13.89 -3.98 13.08
N ILE A 83 14.95 -4.18 12.31
CA ILE A 83 15.07 -3.61 10.96
C ILE A 83 13.96 -4.21 10.09
N PRO A 84 13.13 -3.39 9.41
CA PRO A 84 12.10 -3.89 8.52
C PRO A 84 12.72 -4.76 7.42
N ASN A 85 12.24 -6.00 7.32
CA ASN A 85 12.60 -6.89 6.23
C ASN A 85 11.44 -6.95 5.23
N TRP A 86 11.58 -6.21 4.13
CA TRP A 86 10.52 -6.09 3.12
C TRP A 86 10.25 -7.43 2.40
N LEU A 87 11.21 -8.35 2.36
CA LEU A 87 10.98 -9.69 1.80
C LEU A 87 10.02 -10.47 2.69
N GLU A 88 10.27 -10.50 4.00
CA GLU A 88 9.37 -11.17 4.95
C GLU A 88 7.99 -10.51 4.98
N MET A 89 7.92 -9.18 4.89
CA MET A 89 6.63 -8.46 4.81
C MET A 89 5.87 -8.81 3.52
N ALA A 90 6.55 -8.93 2.39
CA ALA A 90 5.94 -9.35 1.13
C ALA A 90 5.52 -10.83 1.15
N ASP A 91 6.29 -11.70 1.80
CA ASP A 91 5.96 -13.12 1.98
C ASP A 91 4.75 -13.30 2.90
N ALA A 92 4.66 -12.54 3.99
CA ALA A 92 3.51 -12.53 4.88
C ALA A 92 2.22 -12.09 4.15
N LEU A 93 2.31 -11.02 3.34
CA LEU A 93 1.20 -10.59 2.49
C LEU A 93 0.82 -11.67 1.47
N ALA A 94 1.80 -12.29 0.79
CA ALA A 94 1.54 -13.35 -0.16
C ALA A 94 0.85 -14.57 0.48
N GLU A 95 1.26 -14.94 1.69
CA GLU A 95 0.60 -16.01 2.47
C GLU A 95 -0.85 -15.65 2.79
N SER A 96 -1.11 -14.42 3.25
CA SER A 96 -2.47 -13.95 3.52
C SER A 96 -3.35 -13.93 2.27
N ILE A 97 -2.84 -13.46 1.13
CA ILE A 97 -3.56 -13.48 -0.16
C ILE A 97 -3.88 -14.94 -0.54
N ARG A 98 -2.88 -15.82 -0.48
CA ARG A 98 -3.02 -17.24 -0.84
C ARG A 98 -4.16 -17.91 -0.07
N LYS A 99 -4.19 -17.69 1.25
CA LYS A 99 -5.20 -18.26 2.14
C LYS A 99 -6.57 -17.60 1.99
N LYS A 100 -6.62 -16.26 2.02
CA LYS A 100 -7.90 -15.51 2.09
C LYS A 100 -8.66 -15.44 0.78
N MET A 101 -7.95 -15.51 -0.34
CA MET A 101 -8.55 -15.52 -1.68
C MET A 101 -8.57 -16.93 -2.31
N ASP A 102 -8.27 -17.96 -1.51
CA ASP A 102 -8.31 -19.39 -1.88
C ASP A 102 -7.64 -19.67 -3.24
N ILE A 103 -6.38 -19.25 -3.37
CA ILE A 103 -5.65 -19.25 -4.65
C ILE A 103 -5.50 -20.66 -5.22
N GLU A 104 -5.40 -21.68 -4.35
CA GLU A 104 -5.30 -23.08 -4.76
C GLU A 104 -6.55 -23.57 -5.50
N LYS A 105 -7.75 -23.12 -5.08
CA LYS A 105 -9.01 -23.54 -5.71
C LYS A 105 -9.51 -22.58 -6.76
N LYS A 106 -9.30 -21.28 -6.56
CA LYS A 106 -9.90 -20.21 -7.38
C LYS A 106 -8.90 -19.56 -8.35
N GLY A 107 -7.60 -19.92 -8.27
CA GLY A 107 -6.55 -19.45 -9.18
C GLY A 107 -5.87 -18.15 -8.75
N PRO A 108 -5.14 -17.45 -9.65
CA PRO A 108 -4.43 -16.20 -9.36
C PRO A 108 -5.33 -14.95 -9.34
N VAL A 109 -4.88 -13.87 -8.68
CA VAL A 109 -5.62 -12.59 -8.55
C VAL A 109 -4.89 -11.43 -9.23
N VAL A 110 -5.58 -10.33 -9.49
CA VAL A 110 -4.92 -9.07 -9.85
C VAL A 110 -4.34 -8.43 -8.59
N GLY A 111 -3.04 -8.11 -8.58
CA GLY A 111 -2.39 -7.41 -7.47
C GLY A 111 -2.28 -5.92 -7.73
N ILE A 112 -2.79 -5.09 -6.82
CA ILE A 112 -2.72 -3.62 -6.91
C ILE A 112 -2.03 -3.07 -5.65
N GLY A 113 -0.95 -2.30 -5.82
CA GLY A 113 -0.21 -1.79 -4.67
C GLY A 113 0.19 -0.33 -4.83
N HIS A 114 -0.06 0.48 -3.80
CA HIS A 114 0.35 1.89 -3.76
C HIS A 114 1.65 2.10 -2.99
N SER A 115 2.55 2.93 -3.49
CA SER A 115 3.76 3.37 -2.77
C SER A 115 4.57 2.20 -2.20
N PHE A 116 4.70 2.10 -0.88
CA PHE A 116 5.36 0.98 -0.21
C PHE A 116 4.64 -0.35 -0.45
N GLY A 117 3.30 -0.37 -0.41
CA GLY A 117 2.50 -1.52 -0.80
C GLY A 117 2.77 -1.95 -2.24
N GLY A 118 2.99 -1.00 -3.15
CA GLY A 118 3.41 -1.30 -4.52
C GLY A 118 4.77 -2.02 -4.60
N ALA A 119 5.74 -1.59 -3.79
CA ALA A 119 7.02 -2.28 -3.70
C ALA A 119 6.88 -3.71 -3.14
N LEU A 120 6.04 -3.90 -2.11
CA LEU A 120 5.76 -5.21 -1.53
C LEU A 120 5.03 -6.13 -2.53
N THR A 121 4.03 -5.61 -3.25
CA THR A 121 3.31 -6.36 -4.29
C THR A 121 4.25 -6.78 -5.43
N LEU A 122 5.16 -5.91 -5.88
CA LEU A 122 6.17 -6.27 -6.88
C LEU A 122 7.10 -7.39 -6.38
N ILE A 123 7.53 -7.30 -5.13
CA ILE A 123 8.37 -8.33 -4.51
C ILE A 123 7.61 -9.65 -4.41
N ALA A 124 6.35 -9.62 -3.96
CA ALA A 124 5.49 -10.79 -3.85
C ALA A 124 5.27 -11.45 -5.21
N ALA A 125 4.95 -10.66 -6.25
CA ALA A 125 4.71 -11.16 -7.61
C ALA A 125 5.95 -11.76 -8.26
N SER A 126 7.13 -11.18 -8.01
CA SER A 126 8.39 -11.78 -8.48
C SER A 126 8.73 -13.11 -7.79
N ARG A 127 8.25 -13.32 -6.57
CA ARG A 127 8.56 -14.51 -5.76
C ARG A 127 7.52 -15.61 -5.89
N ASN A 128 6.27 -15.23 -6.16
CA ASN A 128 5.10 -16.09 -6.26
C ASN A 128 4.37 -15.76 -7.57
N PRO A 129 4.94 -16.11 -8.75
CA PRO A 129 4.34 -15.77 -10.03
C PRO A 129 2.98 -16.47 -10.26
N ASP A 130 2.68 -17.54 -9.53
CA ASP A 130 1.40 -18.25 -9.52
C ASP A 130 0.31 -17.50 -8.74
N LEU A 131 0.68 -16.51 -7.91
CA LEU A 131 -0.26 -15.77 -7.07
C LEU A 131 -1.04 -14.71 -7.86
N PHE A 132 -0.40 -14.14 -8.89
CA PHE A 132 -0.92 -12.98 -9.59
C PHE A 132 -1.09 -13.23 -11.09
N SER A 133 -2.27 -12.91 -11.61
CA SER A 133 -2.54 -12.92 -13.06
C SER A 133 -1.92 -11.69 -13.72
N ARG A 134 -1.96 -10.55 -13.02
CA ARG A 134 -1.40 -9.27 -13.41
C ARG A 134 -1.15 -8.39 -12.19
N VAL A 135 -0.28 -7.40 -12.33
CA VAL A 135 0.01 -6.42 -11.28
C VAL A 135 -0.16 -5.00 -11.80
N ILE A 136 -0.76 -4.12 -10.99
CA ILE A 136 -0.80 -2.67 -11.21
C ILE A 136 -0.18 -1.97 -9.99
N LEU A 137 0.86 -1.16 -10.21
CA LEU A 137 1.57 -0.46 -9.15
C LEU A 137 1.32 1.03 -9.25
N LEU A 138 0.72 1.61 -8.20
CA LEU A 138 0.35 3.01 -8.12
C LEU A 138 1.48 3.79 -7.42
N ASP A 139 2.28 4.51 -8.20
CA ASP A 139 3.46 5.27 -7.77
C ASP A 139 4.37 4.51 -6.78
N PRO A 140 4.85 3.29 -7.14
CA PRO A 140 5.54 2.40 -6.22
C PRO A 140 6.87 2.99 -5.74
N VAL A 141 7.24 2.70 -4.49
CA VAL A 141 8.57 3.05 -3.98
C VAL A 141 9.62 2.20 -4.70
N MET A 142 10.32 2.83 -5.64
CA MET A 142 11.41 2.21 -6.40
C MET A 142 12.67 3.04 -6.23
N ILE A 143 13.69 2.51 -5.57
CA ILE A 143 14.94 3.23 -5.31
C ILE A 143 16.11 2.53 -5.98
N MET A 144 17.00 3.30 -6.59
CA MET A 144 18.18 2.79 -7.30
C MET A 144 19.11 1.99 -6.37
N PRO A 145 19.83 0.97 -6.89
CA PRO A 145 20.66 0.09 -6.06
C PRO A 145 21.71 0.85 -5.24
N ALA A 146 22.35 1.87 -5.83
CA ALA A 146 23.37 2.67 -5.15
C ALA A 146 22.81 3.40 -3.92
N MET A 147 21.60 3.95 -4.00
CA MET A 147 20.92 4.59 -2.88
C MET A 147 20.54 3.55 -1.79
N SER A 148 20.10 2.36 -2.18
CA SER A 148 19.83 1.25 -1.25
C SER A 148 21.08 0.80 -0.48
N VAL A 149 22.24 0.73 -1.16
CA VAL A 149 23.52 0.42 -0.52
C VAL A 149 23.93 1.53 0.45
N ALA A 150 23.84 2.80 0.03
CA ALA A 150 24.12 3.94 0.91
C ALA A 150 23.22 3.94 2.16
N GLN A 151 21.93 3.67 1.99
CA GLN A 151 20.97 3.51 3.09
C GLN A 151 21.40 2.46 4.10
N TYR A 152 21.85 1.30 3.61
CA TYR A 152 22.26 0.19 4.46
C TYR A 152 23.45 0.58 5.34
N PHE A 153 24.46 1.23 4.77
CA PHE A 153 25.61 1.72 5.53
C PHE A 153 25.23 2.83 6.52
N MET A 154 24.36 3.76 6.10
CA MET A 154 23.80 4.78 7.01
C MET A 154 23.01 4.15 8.17
N ARG A 155 22.39 2.99 7.95
CA ARG A 155 21.72 2.23 9.01
C ARG A 155 22.69 1.60 9.99
N GLY A 156 23.76 0.97 9.51
CA GLY A 156 24.80 0.38 10.35
C GLY A 156 25.52 1.39 11.26
N THR A 157 25.60 2.66 10.82
CA THR A 157 26.21 3.76 11.60
C THR A 157 25.23 4.50 12.51
N GLY A 158 23.92 4.22 12.43
CA GLY A 158 22.89 4.97 13.15
C GLY A 158 22.63 6.39 12.64
N LEU A 159 23.38 6.88 11.64
CA LEU A 159 23.26 8.25 11.10
C LEU A 159 21.91 8.50 10.43
N TRP A 160 21.23 7.47 9.95
CA TRP A 160 19.87 7.56 9.40
C TRP A 160 18.87 8.22 10.37
N LYS A 161 19.02 7.99 11.69
CA LYS A 161 18.17 8.61 12.73
C LYS A 161 18.36 10.13 12.83
N LYS A 162 19.44 10.67 12.26
CA LYS A 162 19.73 12.11 12.25
C LYS A 162 19.10 12.83 11.07
N THR A 163 18.64 12.10 10.04
CA THR A 163 18.06 12.69 8.84
C THR A 163 16.75 13.43 9.13
N ALA A 164 16.51 14.55 8.43
CA ALA A 164 15.30 15.34 8.61
C ALA A 164 14.03 14.54 8.31
N SER A 165 14.06 13.69 7.27
CA SER A 165 12.92 12.87 6.88
C SER A 165 12.58 11.81 7.93
N TYR A 166 13.57 11.13 8.52
CA TYR A 166 13.32 10.23 9.65
C TYR A 166 12.72 10.97 10.84
N LYS A 167 13.33 12.08 11.25
CA LYS A 167 12.85 12.86 12.41
C LYS A 167 11.43 13.38 12.21
N SER A 168 11.08 13.79 10.99
CA SER A 168 9.74 14.27 10.66
C SER A 168 8.67 13.20 10.84
N VAL A 169 8.98 11.94 10.48
CA VAL A 169 8.05 10.82 10.67
C VAL A 169 8.06 10.33 12.10
N HIS A 170 9.25 10.13 12.68
CA HIS A 170 9.41 9.62 14.04
C HIS A 170 8.76 10.53 15.10
N ASN A 171 8.84 11.85 14.91
CA ASN A 171 8.30 12.82 15.86
C ASN A 171 6.88 13.30 15.49
N ARG A 172 6.21 12.63 14.54
CA ARG A 172 4.83 13.00 14.17
C ARG A 172 3.90 12.80 15.37
N LYS A 173 2.92 13.68 15.52
CA LYS A 173 1.79 13.45 16.44
C LYS A 173 1.08 12.15 16.05
N PHE A 174 0.78 11.33 17.04
CA PHE A 174 0.16 10.02 16.86
C PHE A 174 -1.02 9.77 17.80
N GLN A 175 -1.33 10.72 18.69
CA GLN A 175 -2.47 10.69 19.61
C GLN A 175 -3.28 11.98 19.49
N TRP A 176 -4.59 11.87 19.56
CA TRP A 176 -5.56 12.97 19.57
C TRP A 176 -6.65 12.68 20.62
N ARG A 177 -7.42 13.68 21.02
CA ARG A 177 -8.55 13.50 21.93
C ARG A 177 -9.63 12.60 21.34
N ASP A 178 -9.91 12.76 20.05
CA ASP A 178 -10.97 12.05 19.35
C ASP A 178 -10.73 12.00 17.83
N ALA A 179 -11.59 11.28 17.11
CA ALA A 179 -11.52 11.15 15.65
C ALA A 179 -11.68 12.50 14.91
N ALA A 180 -12.47 13.42 15.46
CA ALA A 180 -12.75 14.71 14.83
C ALA A 180 -11.51 15.62 14.90
N GLU A 181 -10.80 15.64 16.03
CA GLU A 181 -9.53 16.34 16.17
C GLU A 181 -8.46 15.75 15.24
N MET A 182 -8.35 14.42 15.19
CA MET A 182 -7.43 13.74 14.28
C MET A 182 -7.70 14.14 12.82
N LYS A 183 -8.96 14.06 12.37
CA LYS A 183 -9.38 14.48 11.02
C LYS A 183 -9.01 15.94 10.76
N ALA A 184 -9.39 16.85 11.66
CA ALA A 184 -9.18 18.28 11.50
C ALA A 184 -7.69 18.68 11.40
N GLU A 185 -6.81 18.01 12.15
CA GLU A 185 -5.37 18.27 12.08
C GLU A 185 -4.71 17.65 10.85
N LEU A 186 -5.04 16.40 10.52
CA LEU A 186 -4.46 15.71 9.36
C LEU A 186 -4.83 16.40 8.06
N SER A 187 -6.07 16.87 7.90
CA SER A 187 -6.51 17.63 6.72
C SER A 187 -5.71 18.91 6.45
N LYS A 188 -4.97 19.44 7.44
CA LYS A 188 -4.09 20.61 7.25
C LYS A 188 -2.69 20.22 6.77
N LYS A 189 -2.29 18.95 6.88
CA LYS A 189 -0.96 18.49 6.51
C LYS A 189 -0.86 18.27 5.01
N ARG A 190 0.27 18.65 4.42
CA ARG A 190 0.53 18.56 2.97
C ARG A 190 0.27 17.17 2.38
N LEU A 191 0.53 16.10 3.13
CA LEU A 191 0.34 14.72 2.66
C LEU A 191 -1.14 14.36 2.48
N TYR A 192 -2.03 14.89 3.34
CA TYR A 192 -3.43 14.46 3.39
C TYR A 192 -4.42 15.53 2.91
N ARG A 193 -3.99 16.78 2.76
CA ARG A 193 -4.88 17.93 2.48
C ARG A 193 -5.72 17.81 1.20
N ASN A 194 -5.31 16.94 0.28
CA ASN A 194 -5.98 16.70 -1.00
C ASN A 194 -6.77 15.39 -1.01
N PHE A 195 -6.76 14.59 0.07
CA PHE A 195 -7.54 13.37 0.14
C PHE A 195 -9.00 13.68 -0.11
N ALA A 196 -9.66 12.85 -0.93
CA ALA A 196 -11.10 12.91 -1.06
C ALA A 196 -11.75 12.76 0.34
N PRO A 197 -12.86 13.47 0.64
CA PRO A 197 -13.43 13.50 1.99
C PRO A 197 -13.68 12.12 2.61
N GLN A 198 -14.17 11.17 1.81
CA GLN A 198 -14.43 9.79 2.23
C GLN A 198 -13.14 9.02 2.53
N VAL A 199 -12.07 9.27 1.78
CA VAL A 199 -10.77 8.65 2.04
C VAL A 199 -10.25 9.08 3.41
N MET A 200 -10.36 10.36 3.76
CA MET A 200 -9.95 10.85 5.07
C MET A 200 -10.79 10.22 6.20
N GLU A 201 -12.10 10.06 6.01
CA GLU A 201 -12.99 9.42 6.99
C GLU A 201 -12.57 7.98 7.26
N HIS A 202 -12.44 7.15 6.22
CA HIS A 202 -12.01 5.77 6.37
C HIS A 202 -10.57 5.64 6.85
N PHE A 203 -9.68 6.57 6.48
CA PHE A 203 -8.31 6.59 6.97
C PHE A 203 -8.29 6.80 8.49
N VAL A 204 -8.99 7.82 8.98
CA VAL A 204 -9.09 8.08 10.41
C VAL A 204 -9.56 6.81 11.12
N ASP A 205 -10.66 6.19 10.67
CA ASP A 205 -11.22 5.00 11.33
C ASP A 205 -10.35 3.75 11.28
N SER A 206 -9.75 3.44 10.14
CA SER A 206 -8.97 2.20 10.00
C SER A 206 -7.51 2.33 10.43
N ALA A 207 -6.96 3.54 10.48
CA ALA A 207 -5.55 3.77 10.84
C ALA A 207 -5.33 4.10 12.31
N SER A 208 -6.38 4.09 13.14
CA SER A 208 -6.27 4.39 14.56
C SER A 208 -7.28 3.62 15.40
N HIS A 209 -7.05 3.60 16.71
CA HIS A 209 -7.88 2.94 17.71
C HIS A 209 -8.03 3.84 18.93
N ILE A 210 -8.91 3.47 19.85
CA ILE A 210 -8.99 4.12 21.17
C ILE A 210 -8.04 3.38 22.11
N ASN A 211 -7.07 4.10 22.69
CA ASN A 211 -6.11 3.53 23.63
C ASN A 211 -6.67 3.48 25.06
N ASP A 212 -5.89 2.94 26.01
CA ASP A 212 -6.30 2.76 27.41
C ASP A 212 -6.63 4.08 28.14
N GLN A 213 -6.15 5.22 27.62
CA GLN A 213 -6.44 6.56 28.14
C GLN A 213 -7.68 7.19 27.49
N GLY A 214 -8.39 6.47 26.62
CA GLY A 214 -9.53 6.97 25.87
C GLY A 214 -9.16 7.93 24.73
N LEU A 215 -7.88 8.03 24.38
CA LEU A 215 -7.40 8.88 23.28
C LEU A 215 -7.43 8.10 21.96
N ARG A 216 -7.61 8.84 20.87
CA ARG A 216 -7.50 8.30 19.52
C ARG A 216 -6.02 8.19 19.13
N GLU A 217 -5.52 6.99 18.89
CA GLU A 217 -4.10 6.71 18.65
C GLU A 217 -3.85 5.98 17.32
N LEU A 218 -2.82 6.37 16.56
CA LEU A 218 -2.43 5.67 15.34
C LEU A 218 -2.11 4.19 15.61
N SER A 219 -2.66 3.31 14.78
CA SER A 219 -2.38 1.87 14.84
C SER A 219 -0.98 1.50 14.36
N CYS A 220 -0.29 2.39 13.65
CA CYS A 220 1.12 2.26 13.31
C CYS A 220 1.93 3.23 14.17
N SER A 221 2.90 2.70 14.93
CA SER A 221 3.76 3.55 15.75
C SER A 221 4.65 4.42 14.84
N PRO A 222 4.85 5.72 15.16
CA PRO A 222 5.78 6.58 14.40
C PRO A 222 7.19 6.01 14.26
N SER A 223 7.63 5.24 15.25
CA SER A 223 8.93 4.58 15.24
C SER A 223 9.03 3.50 14.16
N TRP A 224 7.98 2.68 14.02
CA TRP A 224 7.88 1.64 13.00
C TRP A 224 7.77 2.26 11.60
N GLU A 225 6.87 3.23 11.44
CA GLU A 225 6.69 3.97 10.18
C GLU A 225 8.01 4.62 9.71
N ALA A 226 8.72 5.29 10.62
CA ALA A 226 9.99 5.93 10.32
C ALA A 226 11.09 4.92 10.03
N SER A 227 11.07 3.76 10.69
CA SER A 227 12.00 2.66 10.39
C SER A 227 11.78 2.13 8.97
N ILE A 228 10.53 1.90 8.55
CA ILE A 228 10.21 1.49 7.17
C ILE A 228 10.66 2.56 6.19
N PHE A 229 10.28 3.81 6.41
CA PHE A 229 10.62 4.94 5.54
C PHE A 229 12.14 5.08 5.37
N ALA A 230 12.89 4.81 6.43
CA ALA A 230 14.34 4.83 6.44
C ALA A 230 14.98 3.46 6.14
N SER A 231 14.28 2.49 5.58
CA SER A 231 14.82 1.19 5.15
C SER A 231 14.60 0.97 3.65
N PHE A 232 15.44 0.15 3.00
CA PHE A 232 15.23 -0.27 1.62
C PHE A 232 15.67 -1.72 1.39
N PRO A 233 14.95 -2.47 0.54
CA PRO A 233 15.29 -3.84 0.20
C PRO A 233 16.47 -3.84 -0.77
N ARG A 234 17.54 -4.54 -0.40
CA ARG A 234 18.64 -4.84 -1.34
C ARG A 234 18.16 -5.70 -2.53
N SER A 235 17.11 -6.49 -2.30
CA SER A 235 16.57 -7.48 -3.24
C SER A 235 15.60 -6.91 -4.28
N LEU A 236 15.13 -5.66 -4.17
CA LEU A 236 14.10 -5.13 -5.08
C LEU A 236 14.51 -5.24 -6.55
N TRP A 237 15.76 -4.93 -6.89
CA TRP A 237 16.23 -5.05 -8.27
C TRP A 237 16.44 -6.49 -8.73
N LYS A 238 16.67 -7.43 -7.80
CA LYS A 238 16.63 -8.87 -8.10
C LYS A 238 15.19 -9.29 -8.43
N SER A 239 14.20 -8.75 -7.70
CA SER A 239 12.79 -8.97 -8.00
C SER A 239 12.39 -8.38 -9.35
N VAL A 240 12.75 -7.13 -9.63
CA VAL A 240 12.51 -6.50 -10.94
C VAL A 240 13.08 -7.33 -12.08
N LYS A 241 14.31 -7.88 -11.95
CA LYS A 241 14.91 -8.71 -13.01
C LYS A 241 14.23 -10.08 -13.20
N LYS A 242 13.66 -10.64 -12.13
CA LYS A 242 13.04 -11.98 -12.13
C LYS A 242 11.54 -11.97 -12.39
N LEU A 243 10.91 -10.80 -12.35
CA LEU A 243 9.48 -10.62 -12.49
C LEU A 243 9.00 -11.15 -13.87
N SER A 244 8.18 -12.19 -13.84
CA SER A 244 7.56 -12.80 -15.03
C SER A 244 6.09 -12.41 -15.21
N VAL A 245 5.47 -11.85 -14.18
CA VAL A 245 4.06 -11.41 -14.21
C VAL A 245 3.98 -10.04 -14.89
N ARG A 246 3.03 -9.85 -15.82
CA ARG A 246 2.78 -8.55 -16.44
C ARG A 246 2.46 -7.51 -15.38
N THR A 247 3.20 -6.42 -15.40
CA THR A 247 3.17 -5.38 -14.37
C THR A 247 3.06 -4.00 -15.03
N ASP A 248 1.98 -3.29 -14.73
CA ASP A 248 1.76 -1.92 -15.16
C ASP A 248 2.08 -0.98 -14.00
N ILE A 249 3.01 -0.05 -14.19
CA ILE A 249 3.33 1.00 -13.23
C ILE A 249 2.62 2.28 -13.67
N VAL A 250 1.82 2.85 -12.78
CA VAL A 250 1.20 4.16 -12.95
C VAL A 250 1.99 5.16 -12.12
N MET A 251 2.76 6.02 -12.78
CA MET A 251 3.62 7.02 -12.14
C MET A 251 2.94 8.39 -12.12
N ALA A 252 3.00 9.06 -10.97
CA ALA A 252 2.46 10.42 -10.84
C ALA A 252 3.34 11.44 -11.57
N GLU A 253 2.72 12.50 -12.09
CA GLU A 253 3.44 13.60 -12.74
C GLU A 253 4.46 14.22 -11.78
N ASN A 254 4.01 14.62 -10.59
CA ASN A 254 4.85 15.14 -9.52
C ASN A 254 5.18 14.05 -8.48
N THR A 255 5.88 13.01 -8.91
CA THR A 255 6.45 11.98 -8.02
C THR A 255 7.82 12.39 -7.45
N PHE A 256 8.36 11.60 -6.53
CA PHE A 256 9.72 11.76 -6.03
C PHE A 256 10.76 11.39 -7.09
N PHE A 257 11.88 12.13 -7.14
CA PHE A 257 12.93 11.88 -8.12
C PHE A 257 13.45 10.42 -8.10
N TYR A 258 13.52 9.81 -6.92
CA TYR A 258 13.99 8.43 -6.78
C TYR A 258 12.98 7.44 -7.36
N VAL A 259 11.68 7.67 -7.19
CA VAL A 259 10.61 6.86 -7.79
C VAL A 259 10.72 6.94 -9.31
N ARG A 260 10.77 8.16 -9.88
CA ARG A 260 10.90 8.35 -11.33
C ARG A 260 12.10 7.61 -11.91
N ASN A 261 13.29 7.84 -11.36
CA ASN A 261 14.52 7.17 -11.81
C ASN A 261 14.43 5.64 -11.68
N GLY A 262 13.82 5.16 -10.59
CA GLY A 262 13.62 3.73 -10.34
C GLY A 262 12.65 3.09 -11.34
N VAL A 263 11.51 3.72 -11.59
CA VAL A 263 10.48 3.23 -12.53
C VAL A 263 11.02 3.22 -13.96
N GLU A 264 11.61 4.32 -14.43
CA GLU A 264 12.19 4.40 -15.78
C GLU A 264 13.29 3.34 -15.98
N THR A 265 14.08 3.07 -14.94
CA THR A 265 15.10 2.01 -15.00
C THR A 265 14.48 0.61 -14.98
N ALA A 266 13.37 0.39 -14.29
CA ALA A 266 12.69 -0.90 -14.24
C ALA A 266 12.11 -1.29 -15.60
N VAL A 267 11.43 -0.35 -16.27
CA VAL A 267 10.90 -0.51 -17.63
C VAL A 267 11.99 -0.90 -18.62
N LYS A 268 13.17 -0.26 -18.53
CA LYS A 268 14.33 -0.60 -19.38
C LYS A 268 14.93 -1.97 -19.08
N LYS A 269 14.72 -2.52 -17.88
CA LYS A 269 15.35 -3.76 -17.41
C LYS A 269 14.47 -5.00 -17.51
N ASN A 270 13.16 -4.84 -17.60
CA ASN A 270 12.24 -5.97 -17.71
C ASN A 270 11.09 -5.64 -18.64
N SER A 271 10.94 -6.42 -19.72
CA SER A 271 9.90 -6.26 -20.73
C SER A 271 8.48 -6.52 -20.22
N ASN A 272 8.32 -7.17 -19.05
CA ASN A 272 7.02 -7.35 -18.40
C ASN A 272 6.56 -6.10 -17.63
N VAL A 273 7.38 -5.04 -17.58
CA VAL A 273 7.07 -3.80 -16.87
C VAL A 273 6.70 -2.71 -17.87
N HIS A 274 5.46 -2.24 -17.77
CA HIS A 274 4.90 -1.19 -18.63
C HIS A 274 4.66 0.08 -17.82
N LEU A 275 4.86 1.24 -18.43
CA LEU A 275 4.69 2.53 -17.78
C LEU A 275 3.47 3.26 -18.30
N HIS A 276 2.69 3.80 -17.37
CA HIS A 276 1.61 4.76 -17.57
C HIS A 276 1.89 5.99 -16.71
N GLU A 277 1.48 7.16 -17.18
CA GLU A 277 1.54 8.39 -16.39
C GLU A 277 0.12 8.85 -16.06
N PHE A 278 -0.14 9.11 -14.79
CA PHE A 278 -1.43 9.62 -14.32
C PHE A 278 -1.31 10.20 -12.92
N GLY A 279 -2.09 11.25 -12.68
CA GLY A 279 -2.29 11.82 -11.35
C GLY A 279 -1.27 12.89 -11.00
N ASN A 280 -1.75 13.91 -10.27
CA ASN A 280 -0.96 15.10 -9.99
C ASN A 280 0.21 14.85 -9.06
N GLY A 281 0.09 13.93 -8.10
CA GLY A 281 1.12 13.65 -7.09
C GLY A 281 1.05 12.25 -6.53
N HIS A 282 2.00 11.92 -5.65
CA HIS A 282 2.19 10.58 -5.09
C HIS A 282 0.92 9.94 -4.51
N CYS A 283 0.03 10.75 -3.94
CA CYS A 283 -1.21 10.29 -3.29
C CYS A 283 -2.42 10.25 -4.23
N PHE A 284 -2.24 10.24 -5.56
CA PHE A 284 -3.34 10.24 -6.52
C PHE A 284 -4.43 9.18 -6.29
N PRO A 285 -4.15 7.95 -5.77
CA PRO A 285 -5.23 6.99 -5.51
C PRO A 285 -6.21 7.44 -4.42
N MET A 286 -5.76 8.34 -3.53
CA MET A 286 -6.54 8.93 -2.45
C MET A 286 -7.07 10.32 -2.80
N ASP A 287 -6.31 11.07 -3.58
CA ASP A 287 -6.69 12.43 -4.02
C ASP A 287 -7.76 12.37 -5.13
N GLN A 288 -7.68 11.38 -6.02
CA GLN A 288 -8.51 11.23 -7.24
C GLN A 288 -9.01 9.78 -7.38
N PRO A 289 -9.80 9.25 -6.40
CA PRO A 289 -10.16 7.83 -6.38
C PRO A 289 -11.06 7.41 -7.56
N ILE A 290 -11.93 8.30 -8.06
CA ILE A 290 -12.82 8.00 -9.18
C ILE A 290 -12.01 7.77 -10.46
N GLU A 291 -11.17 8.74 -10.81
CA GLU A 291 -10.33 8.71 -12.00
C GLU A 291 -9.27 7.60 -11.92
N THR A 292 -8.76 7.34 -10.72
CA THR A 292 -7.86 6.20 -10.48
C THR A 292 -8.56 4.87 -10.74
N ALA A 293 -9.80 4.70 -10.29
CA ALA A 293 -10.58 3.49 -10.51
C ALA A 293 -10.85 3.26 -12.01
N GLU A 294 -11.25 4.31 -12.73
CA GLU A 294 -11.46 4.27 -14.18
C GLU A 294 -10.19 3.86 -14.93
N LEU A 295 -9.03 4.41 -14.54
CA LEU A 295 -7.75 4.04 -15.12
C LEU A 295 -7.40 2.56 -14.87
N ILE A 296 -7.58 2.07 -13.64
CA ILE A 296 -7.33 0.66 -13.30
C ILE A 296 -8.18 -0.26 -14.18
N ILE A 297 -9.48 0.04 -14.31
CA ILE A 297 -10.41 -0.75 -15.13
C ILE A 297 -9.99 -0.73 -16.60
N LYS A 298 -9.58 0.44 -17.12
CA LYS A 298 -9.08 0.58 -18.49
C LYS A 298 -7.81 -0.23 -18.74
N ILE A 299 -6.85 -0.19 -17.82
CA ILE A 299 -5.60 -0.96 -17.91
C ILE A 299 -5.93 -2.45 -17.95
N LEU A 300 -6.83 -2.93 -17.08
CA LEU A 300 -7.23 -4.34 -17.00
C LEU A 300 -8.04 -4.81 -18.21
N GLY A 301 -8.87 -3.95 -18.81
CA GLY A 301 -9.62 -4.25 -20.03
C GLY A 301 -8.81 -4.23 -21.33
N SER A 302 -7.56 -3.78 -21.30
CA SER A 302 -6.68 -3.75 -22.48
C SER A 302 -6.19 -5.16 -22.84
N PRO A 303 -6.12 -5.55 -24.13
CA PRO A 303 -5.63 -6.86 -24.55
C PRO A 303 -4.22 -7.15 -24.02
N GLN A 304 -3.95 -8.42 -23.71
CA GLN A 304 -2.64 -8.90 -23.25
C GLN A 304 -1.61 -8.88 -24.37
#